data_AF-A0A5U2TKZ9-F1
#
_entry.id   AF-A0A5U2TKZ9-F1
#
_cell.length_a   1.000
_cell.length_b   1.000
_cell.length_c   1.000
_cell.angle_alpha   90.00
_cell.angle_beta   90.00
_cell.angle_gamma   90.00
#
_symmetry.space_group_name_H-M   'P 1'
#
loop_
_entity.id
_entity.type
_entity.pdbx_description
1 polymer ?
#
loop_
_entity_poly.entity_id
_entity_poly.type
_entity_poly.pdbx_seq_one_letter_code
_entity_poly.pdbx_strand_id
1 'polypeptide(L)'
;MPKILSLRASLLALLSSLTLLLLLTGSMGLYASARVITSWAYYGVMSVATLVALGLLWVMWLMLRNKLLYPLGNVVEQLERLVAGDLTPVGYQPACAEFNRLNTAMADMRAALSNSVRRVRDAGSQIDIGSRELTAGNIHLATRTESTATSLEQTAASMEELTATVKQNAENAEQAHQLAKTVSDTADRGSEMVCYVIEKMRDISGSSNRIADILSVIDGIAFQTNILALNASVEAARAGEQGRGFAVVAGEVRNLASRSAEAAKEIRTLISASHSHVREGSDLALQAGETMDEIANEVMRMTRLMREIASASQEQSRGIEQVNIAVSQMDETAQQNAALVQQSSAATRSLEEQSHTLLEVMAVFKLQTA
;
A
#
# COMPACT_ATOMS: atom_id res chain seq x y z
N MET A 1 66.84 52.15 4.11
CA MET A 1 66.04 51.96 5.36
C MET A 1 66.99 51.60 6.48
N PRO A 2 67.10 52.39 7.56
CA PRO A 2 68.00 52.08 8.66
C PRO A 2 67.53 50.77 9.31
N LYS A 3 68.44 49.80 9.43
CA LYS A 3 68.21 48.59 10.23
C LYS A 3 67.93 49.06 11.65
N ILE A 4 66.67 49.04 12.05
CA ILE A 4 66.28 49.21 13.45
C ILE A 4 67.06 48.14 14.20
N LEU A 5 68.08 48.54 14.98
CA LEU A 5 68.79 47.61 15.83
C LEU A 5 67.73 46.87 16.64
N SER A 6 67.80 45.53 16.66
CA SER A 6 66.92 44.75 17.52
C SER A 6 67.04 45.29 18.94
N LEU A 7 65.93 45.29 19.69
CA LEU A 7 65.93 45.75 21.08
C LEU A 7 67.09 45.11 21.86
N ARG A 8 67.36 43.83 21.57
CA ARG A 8 68.49 43.05 22.05
C ARG A 8 69.83 43.72 21.76
N ALA A 9 70.08 44.14 20.52
CA ALA A 9 71.35 44.79 20.15
C ALA A 9 71.52 46.16 20.82
N SER A 10 70.44 46.93 21.00
CA SER A 10 70.48 48.23 21.68
C SER A 10 70.70 48.07 23.20
N LEU A 11 70.01 47.11 23.83
CA LEU A 11 70.20 46.76 25.24
C LEU A 11 71.62 46.22 25.49
N LEU A 12 72.11 45.31 24.66
CA LEU A 12 73.45 44.74 24.79
C LEU A 12 74.53 45.81 24.63
N ALA A 13 74.36 46.78 23.72
CA ALA A 13 75.29 47.90 23.55
C ALA A 13 75.28 48.85 24.75
N LEU A 14 74.12 49.14 25.34
CA LEU A 14 74.02 49.94 26.57
C LEU A 14 74.63 49.21 27.77
N LEU A 15 74.39 47.89 27.88
CA LEU A 15 74.92 47.06 28.95
C LEU A 15 76.44 46.89 28.84
N SER A 16 76.98 46.71 27.62
CA SER A 16 78.43 46.65 27.38
C SER A 16 79.11 47.99 27.63
N SER A 17 78.48 49.11 27.25
CA SER A 17 78.97 50.45 27.56
C SER A 17 78.98 50.74 29.07
N LEU A 18 77.92 50.35 29.78
CA LEU A 18 77.82 50.51 31.23
C LEU A 18 78.85 49.64 31.98
N THR A 19 79.02 48.38 31.57
CA THR A 19 80.03 47.48 32.17
C THR A 19 81.45 47.96 31.91
N LEU A 20 81.76 48.44 30.70
CA LEU A 20 83.04 49.06 30.39
C LEU A 20 83.30 50.30 31.27
N LEU A 21 82.29 51.17 31.43
CA LEU A 21 82.38 52.36 32.28
C LEU A 21 82.61 52.00 33.76
N LEU A 22 81.95 50.97 34.26
CA LEU A 22 82.12 50.47 35.63
C LEU A 22 83.51 49.83 35.84
N LEU A 23 84.03 49.10 34.86
CA LEU A 23 85.39 48.54 34.91
C LEU A 23 86.45 49.64 34.88
N LEU A 24 86.27 50.67 34.05
CA LEU A 24 87.17 51.82 33.98
C LEU A 24 87.15 52.63 35.28
N THR A 25 85.97 52.93 35.83
CA THR A 25 85.86 53.66 37.12
C THR A 25 86.34 52.83 38.31
N GLY A 26 86.07 51.51 38.33
CA GLY A 26 86.54 50.60 39.36
C GLY A 26 88.07 50.41 39.36
N SER A 27 88.68 50.24 38.18
CA SER A 27 90.14 50.16 38.04
C SER A 27 90.82 51.49 38.42
N MET A 28 90.22 52.62 38.04
CA MET A 28 90.71 53.95 38.42
C MET A 28 90.58 54.20 39.93
N GLY A 29 89.52 53.67 40.57
CA GLY A 29 89.35 53.69 42.03
C GLY A 29 90.39 52.85 42.78
N LEU A 30 90.70 51.64 42.30
CA LEU A 30 91.79 50.80 42.83
C LEU A 30 93.16 51.47 42.68
N TYR A 31 93.38 52.13 41.54
CA TYR A 31 94.63 52.83 41.27
C TYR A 31 94.80 54.05 42.20
N ALA A 32 93.72 54.79 42.47
CA ALA A 32 93.73 55.95 43.37
C ALA A 32 93.94 55.56 44.84
N SER A 33 93.34 54.46 45.32
CA SER A 33 93.49 53.98 46.70
C SER A 33 94.91 53.49 47.01
N ALA A 34 95.62 52.93 46.02
CA ALA A 34 97.00 52.47 46.16
C ALA A 34 98.06 53.61 46.17
N ARG A 35 97.73 54.81 45.67
CA ARG A 35 98.70 55.91 45.44
C ARG A 35 98.43 57.19 46.25
N VAL A 36 97.43 57.23 47.13
CA VAL A 36 97.03 58.42 47.93
C VAL A 36 96.91 59.69 47.05
N ILE A 37 96.17 59.59 45.94
CA ILE A 37 95.92 60.73 45.05
C ILE A 37 94.68 61.48 45.53
N THR A 38 94.86 62.55 46.32
CA THR A 38 93.79 63.48 46.73
C THR A 38 93.74 64.71 45.81
N SER A 39 93.64 64.50 44.49
CA SER A 39 93.56 65.60 43.52
C SER A 39 92.09 65.91 43.20
N TRP A 40 91.72 67.20 43.21
CA TRP A 40 90.39 67.68 42.81
C TRP A 40 89.96 67.20 41.42
N ALA A 41 90.92 66.95 40.53
CA ALA A 41 90.69 66.38 39.20
C ALA A 41 90.11 64.95 39.23
N TYR A 42 90.51 64.12 40.21
CA TYR A 42 90.01 62.75 40.35
C TYR A 42 88.53 62.73 40.74
N TYR A 43 88.14 63.56 41.72
CA TYR A 43 86.73 63.71 42.11
C TYR A 43 85.87 64.28 40.96
N GLY A 44 86.43 65.18 40.15
CA GLY A 44 85.80 65.69 38.93
C GLY A 44 85.50 64.59 37.90
N VAL A 45 86.50 63.75 37.57
CA VAL A 45 86.31 62.65 36.61
C VAL A 45 85.34 61.58 37.13
N MET A 46 85.42 61.24 38.43
CA MET A 46 84.53 60.24 39.03
C MET A 46 83.08 60.73 39.12
N SER A 47 82.85 62.01 39.41
CA SER A 47 81.49 62.59 39.42
C SER A 47 80.87 62.61 38.03
N VAL A 48 81.63 62.98 37.00
CA VAL A 48 81.18 62.92 35.59
C VAL A 48 80.87 61.48 35.19
N ALA A 49 81.75 60.52 35.51
CA ALA A 49 81.51 59.12 35.19
C ALA A 49 80.27 58.55 35.91
N THR A 50 80.02 58.98 37.15
CA THR A 50 78.81 58.61 37.91
C THR A 50 77.55 59.18 37.27
N LEU A 51 77.57 60.44 36.83
CA LEU A 51 76.44 61.05 36.11
C LEU A 51 76.16 60.37 34.77
N VAL A 52 77.21 60.01 34.02
CA VAL A 52 77.08 59.24 32.78
C VAL A 52 76.50 57.85 33.05
N ALA A 53 76.95 57.17 34.11
CA ALA A 53 76.39 55.88 34.51
C ALA A 53 74.91 55.98 34.90
N LEU A 54 74.51 57.00 35.67
CA LEU A 54 73.11 57.26 36.01
C LEU A 54 72.27 57.60 34.77
N GLY A 55 72.83 58.37 33.82
CA GLY A 55 72.19 58.67 32.54
C GLY A 55 71.98 57.41 31.68
N LEU A 56 72.99 56.54 31.59
CA LEU A 56 72.88 55.24 30.90
C LEU A 56 71.83 54.33 31.55
N LEU A 57 71.79 54.27 32.87
CA LEU A 57 70.77 53.52 33.63
C LEU A 57 69.37 54.08 33.38
N TRP A 58 69.20 55.41 33.33
CA TRP A 58 67.90 56.05 33.06
C TRP A 58 67.42 55.80 31.63
N VAL A 59 68.31 55.90 30.63
CA VAL A 59 68.00 55.55 29.23
C VAL A 59 67.67 54.07 29.09
N MET A 60 68.41 53.19 29.76
CA MET A 60 68.13 51.76 29.79
C MET A 60 66.75 51.47 30.42
N TRP A 61 66.41 52.14 31.53
CA TRP A 61 65.08 52.04 32.15
C TRP A 61 63.96 52.54 31.23
N LEU A 62 64.15 53.69 30.57
CA LEU A 62 63.18 54.22 29.60
C LEU A 62 62.99 53.29 28.40
N MET A 63 64.07 52.72 27.86
CA MET A 63 63.99 51.71 26.81
C MET A 63 63.25 50.47 27.29
N LEU A 64 63.58 49.95 28.47
CA LEU A 64 62.92 48.77 29.04
C LEU A 64 61.42 49.03 29.26
N ARG A 65 61.06 50.20 29.80
CA ARG A 65 59.67 50.60 30.03
C ARG A 65 58.89 50.76 28.73
N ASN A 66 59.37 51.58 27.81
CA ASN A 66 58.58 51.97 26.63
C ASN A 66 58.65 50.95 25.49
N LYS A 67 59.77 50.23 25.34
CA LYS A 67 59.97 49.29 24.22
C LYS A 67 59.77 47.83 24.60
N LEU A 68 59.68 47.49 25.90
CA LEU A 68 59.47 46.11 26.36
C LEU A 68 58.24 45.97 27.28
N LEU A 69 58.16 46.69 28.41
CA LEU A 69 57.08 46.53 29.38
C LEU A 69 55.72 47.01 28.86
N TYR A 70 55.66 48.18 28.22
CA TYR A 70 54.41 48.70 27.65
C TYR A 70 53.80 47.82 26.54
N PRO A 71 54.55 47.40 25.48
CA PRO A 71 54.00 46.49 24.47
C PRO A 71 53.69 45.10 25.02
N LEU A 72 54.35 44.65 26.09
CA LEU A 72 53.99 43.39 26.76
C LEU A 72 52.60 43.48 27.42
N GLY A 73 52.29 44.61 28.07
CA GLY A 73 50.95 44.86 28.63
C GLY A 73 49.84 44.76 27.58
N ASN A 74 50.05 45.34 26.39
CA ASN A 74 49.08 45.24 25.30
C ASN A 74 48.88 43.80 24.80
N VAL A 75 49.93 42.97 24.81
CA VAL A 75 49.82 41.55 24.43
C VAL A 75 49.06 40.76 25.50
N VAL A 76 49.29 41.06 26.79
CA VAL A 76 48.54 40.45 27.90
C VAL A 76 47.06 40.81 27.79
N GLU A 77 46.73 42.08 27.55
CA GLU A 77 45.33 42.50 27.37
C GLU A 77 44.67 41.81 26.17
N GLN A 78 45.40 41.63 25.06
CA GLN A 78 44.89 40.87 23.91
C GLN A 78 44.64 39.40 24.24
N LEU A 79 45.52 38.78 25.04
CA LEU A 79 45.32 37.41 25.53
C LEU A 79 44.12 37.31 26.47
N GLU A 80 43.96 38.28 27.38
CA GLU A 80 42.80 38.36 28.28
C GLU A 80 41.49 38.48 27.49
N ARG A 81 41.46 39.31 26.44
CA ARG A 81 40.33 39.41 25.51
C ARG A 81 40.08 38.09 24.77
N LEU A 82 41.14 37.42 24.30
CA LEU A 82 41.05 36.12 23.63
C LEU A 82 40.46 35.04 24.56
N VAL A 83 40.89 35.01 25.82
CA VAL A 83 40.37 34.10 26.86
C VAL A 83 38.92 34.41 27.20
N ALA A 84 38.53 35.68 27.20
CA ALA A 84 37.14 36.11 27.37
C ALA A 84 36.26 35.82 26.14
N GLY A 85 36.80 35.21 25.09
CA GLY A 85 36.08 34.88 23.86
C GLY A 85 35.96 36.02 22.86
N ASP A 86 36.60 37.17 23.08
CA ASP A 86 36.58 38.27 22.13
C ASP A 86 37.58 38.04 20.98
N LEU A 87 37.07 37.63 19.82
CA LEU A 87 37.85 37.37 18.61
C LEU A 87 37.82 38.55 17.62
N THR A 88 37.39 39.74 18.06
CA THR A 88 37.35 40.92 17.21
C THR A 88 38.76 41.44 16.85
N PRO A 89 38.92 42.10 15.68
CA PRO A 89 40.17 42.73 15.31
C PRO A 89 40.56 43.83 16.29
N VAL A 90 41.76 43.72 16.85
CA VAL A 90 42.41 44.78 17.62
C VAL A 90 43.44 45.45 16.72
N GLY A 91 43.41 46.78 16.67
CA GLY A 91 44.37 47.59 15.92
C GLY A 91 45.79 47.44 16.49
N TYR A 92 46.77 47.36 15.60
CA TYR A 92 48.17 47.13 15.98
C TYR A 92 48.96 48.45 16.07
N GLN A 93 49.77 48.61 17.12
CA GLN A 93 50.74 49.71 17.24
C GLN A 93 52.16 49.20 16.90
N PRO A 94 52.90 49.86 15.99
CA PRO A 94 54.25 49.44 15.60
C PRO A 94 55.21 49.31 16.80
N ALA A 95 55.83 48.13 16.95
CA ALA A 95 56.77 47.80 18.02
C ALA A 95 58.13 47.32 17.44
N CYS A 96 58.99 46.78 18.30
CA CYS A 96 60.23 46.12 17.89
C CYS A 96 59.91 44.82 17.10
N ALA A 97 60.82 44.41 16.21
CA ALA A 97 60.62 43.30 15.29
C ALA A 97 60.10 42.00 15.94
N GLU A 98 60.59 41.66 17.14
CA GLU A 98 60.15 40.50 17.91
C GLU A 98 58.68 40.61 18.37
N PHE A 99 58.24 41.80 18.79
CA PHE A 99 56.84 42.04 19.15
C PHE A 99 55.94 42.07 17.91
N ASN A 100 56.41 42.59 16.78
CA ASN A 100 55.63 42.58 15.53
C ASN A 100 55.33 41.13 15.12
N ARG A 101 56.34 40.26 15.16
CA ARG A 101 56.18 38.82 14.88
C ARG A 101 55.21 38.14 15.86
N LEU A 102 55.28 38.46 17.16
CA LEU A 102 54.34 37.96 18.16
C LEU A 102 52.89 38.41 17.87
N ASN A 103 52.71 39.69 17.55
CA ASN A 103 51.39 40.23 17.20
C ASN A 103 50.84 39.60 15.91
N THR A 104 51.68 39.33 14.91
CA THR A 104 51.27 38.58 13.70
C THR A 104 50.81 37.16 14.07
N ALA A 105 51.60 36.41 14.86
CA ALA A 105 51.22 35.06 15.28
C ALA A 105 49.91 35.04 16.10
N MET A 106 49.69 36.04 16.95
CA MET A 106 48.44 36.22 17.69
C MET A 106 47.26 36.55 16.77
N ALA A 107 47.47 37.40 15.76
CA ALA A 107 46.46 37.71 14.76
C ALA A 107 46.07 36.47 13.93
N ASP A 108 47.06 35.67 13.53
CA ASP A 108 46.86 34.40 12.81
C ASP A 108 46.10 33.40 13.68
N MET A 109 46.46 33.25 14.96
CA MET A 109 45.74 32.40 15.93
C MET A 109 44.29 32.83 16.09
N ARG A 110 44.04 34.14 16.26
CA ARG A 110 42.68 34.67 16.37
C ARG A 110 41.89 34.44 15.09
N ALA A 111 42.49 34.66 13.92
CA ALA A 111 41.84 34.40 12.64
C ALA A 111 41.46 32.92 12.47
N ALA A 112 42.36 32.00 12.84
CA ALA A 112 42.10 30.57 12.81
C ALA A 112 40.97 30.15 13.79
N LEU A 113 40.96 30.71 15.01
CA LEU A 113 39.89 30.48 15.99
C LEU A 113 38.56 31.06 15.51
N SER A 114 38.55 32.28 14.99
CA SER A 114 37.36 32.95 14.44
C SER A 114 36.74 32.14 13.31
N ASN A 115 37.56 31.67 12.36
CA ASN A 115 37.13 30.79 11.29
C ASN A 115 36.59 29.46 11.81
N SER A 116 37.21 28.88 12.82
CA SER A 116 36.77 27.61 13.42
C SER A 116 35.42 27.77 14.12
N VAL A 117 35.25 28.80 14.96
CA VAL A 117 33.98 29.13 15.62
C VAL A 117 32.88 29.40 14.59
N ARG A 118 33.19 30.14 13.51
CA ARG A 118 32.23 30.40 12.43
C ARG A 118 31.76 29.09 11.79
N ARG A 119 32.68 28.20 11.43
CA ARG A 119 32.34 26.88 10.86
C ARG A 119 31.49 26.03 11.80
N VAL A 120 31.76 26.08 13.12
CA VAL A 120 30.94 25.34 14.10
C VAL A 120 29.54 25.95 14.23
N ARG A 121 29.40 27.29 14.26
CA ARG A 121 28.09 27.95 14.25
C ARG A 121 27.30 27.64 12.99
N ASP A 122 27.94 27.70 11.82
CA ASP A 122 27.30 27.40 10.55
C ASP A 122 26.83 25.93 10.51
N ALA A 123 27.65 24.99 10.99
CA ALA A 123 27.29 23.58 11.09
C ALA A 123 26.13 23.35 12.08
N GLY A 124 26.15 24.01 13.25
CA GLY A 124 25.04 23.96 14.21
C GLY A 124 23.74 24.47 13.60
N SER A 125 23.77 25.64 12.96
CA SER A 125 22.58 26.19 12.28
C SER A 125 22.04 25.26 11.20
N GLN A 126 22.91 24.56 10.45
CA GLN A 126 22.47 23.57 9.46
C GLN A 126 21.83 22.34 10.13
N ILE A 127 22.36 21.87 11.26
CA ILE A 127 21.75 20.77 12.02
C ILE A 127 20.39 21.17 12.59
N ASP A 128 20.22 22.40 13.09
CA ASP A 128 18.91 22.91 13.57
C ASP A 128 17.88 22.92 12.43
N ILE A 129 18.23 23.50 11.28
CA ILE A 129 17.35 23.52 10.10
C ILE A 129 16.99 22.10 9.66
N GLY A 130 17.99 21.22 9.51
CA GLY A 130 17.76 19.84 9.11
C GLY A 130 16.91 19.05 10.11
N SER A 131 17.06 19.30 11.41
CA SER A 131 16.25 18.65 12.45
C SER A 131 14.78 19.10 12.40
N ARG A 132 14.52 20.38 12.09
CA ARG A 132 13.14 20.86 11.90
C ARG A 132 12.49 20.25 10.66
N GLU A 133 13.24 20.12 9.57
CA GLU A 133 12.77 19.43 8.35
C GLU A 133 12.46 17.95 8.63
N LEU A 134 13.35 17.25 9.34
CA LEU A 134 13.12 15.86 9.76
C LEU A 134 11.89 15.74 10.67
N THR A 135 11.66 16.70 11.56
CA THR A 135 10.46 16.71 12.43
C THR A 135 9.18 16.85 11.60
N ALA A 136 9.15 17.78 10.65
CA ALA A 136 8.02 17.92 9.73
C ALA A 136 7.80 16.65 8.89
N GLY A 137 8.88 16.03 8.40
CA GLY A 137 8.85 14.76 7.69
C GLY A 137 8.28 13.61 8.52
N ASN A 138 8.67 13.52 9.80
CA ASN A 138 8.14 12.50 10.71
C ASN A 138 6.65 12.70 11.01
N ILE A 139 6.18 13.94 11.17
CA ILE A 139 4.75 14.23 11.34
C ILE A 139 3.97 13.75 10.11
N HIS A 140 4.45 14.07 8.91
CA HIS A 140 3.82 13.62 7.68
C HIS A 140 3.81 12.08 7.55
N LEU A 141 4.92 11.42 7.92
CA LEU A 141 5.00 9.95 7.95
C LEU A 141 4.02 9.36 8.97
N ALA A 142 3.87 9.97 10.13
CA ALA A 142 2.91 9.58 11.16
C ALA A 142 1.47 9.60 10.61
N THR A 143 1.07 10.73 10.03
CA THR A 143 -0.28 10.90 9.43
C THR A 143 -0.53 9.89 8.32
N ARG A 144 0.46 9.62 7.46
CA ARG A 144 0.31 8.62 6.39
C ARG A 144 0.22 7.20 6.95
N THR A 145 0.95 6.90 8.02
CA THR A 145 0.90 5.59 8.68
C THR A 145 -0.48 5.36 9.32
N GLU A 146 -1.04 6.37 9.99
CA GLU A 146 -2.39 6.33 10.57
C GLU A 146 -3.49 6.17 9.50
N SER A 147 -3.40 6.93 8.41
CA SER A 147 -4.30 6.81 7.25
C SER A 147 -4.22 5.42 6.59
N THR A 148 -3.01 4.85 6.52
CA THR A 148 -2.78 3.48 6.00
C THR A 148 -3.41 2.45 6.92
N ALA A 149 -3.24 2.57 8.24
CA ALA A 149 -3.87 1.67 9.22
C ALA A 149 -5.40 1.68 9.09
N THR A 150 -6.00 2.87 9.00
CA THR A 150 -7.46 3.01 8.78
C THR A 150 -7.91 2.34 7.47
N SER A 151 -7.13 2.51 6.40
CA SER A 151 -7.43 1.88 5.10
C SER A 151 -7.30 0.35 5.15
N LEU A 152 -6.35 -0.17 5.94
CA LEU A 152 -6.17 -1.60 6.16
C LEU A 152 -7.34 -2.19 6.97
N GLU A 153 -7.85 -1.48 7.98
CA GLU A 153 -9.06 -1.90 8.72
C GLU A 153 -10.27 -2.01 7.80
N GLN A 154 -10.51 -1.01 6.95
CA GLN A 154 -11.61 -1.05 5.96
C GLN A 154 -11.43 -2.18 4.95
N THR A 155 -10.19 -2.41 4.51
CA THR A 155 -9.86 -3.51 3.61
C THR A 155 -10.12 -4.86 4.29
N ALA A 156 -9.69 -5.04 5.53
CA ALA A 156 -9.94 -6.26 6.30
C ALA A 156 -11.45 -6.53 6.47
N ALA A 157 -12.24 -5.52 6.83
CA ALA A 157 -13.69 -5.64 6.93
C ALA A 157 -14.35 -6.02 5.59
N SER A 158 -13.90 -5.39 4.49
CA SER A 158 -14.38 -5.74 3.14
C SER A 158 -14.00 -7.17 2.76
N MET A 159 -12.84 -7.65 3.19
CA MET A 159 -12.38 -9.01 2.95
C MET A 159 -13.20 -10.05 3.74
N GLU A 160 -13.63 -9.74 4.96
CA GLU A 160 -14.56 -10.59 5.71
C GLU A 160 -15.92 -10.71 5.00
N GLU A 161 -16.47 -9.59 4.52
CA GLU A 161 -17.73 -9.58 3.78
C GLU A 161 -17.62 -10.35 2.44
N LEU A 162 -16.51 -10.17 1.71
CA LEU A 162 -16.23 -10.94 0.51
C LEU A 162 -16.08 -12.44 0.80
N THR A 163 -15.41 -12.80 1.89
CA THR A 163 -15.27 -14.20 2.32
C THR A 163 -16.64 -14.83 2.58
N ALA A 164 -17.50 -14.12 3.31
CA ALA A 164 -18.86 -14.57 3.60
C ALA A 164 -19.68 -14.76 2.32
N THR A 165 -19.62 -13.79 1.40
CA THR A 165 -20.34 -13.83 0.13
C THR A 165 -19.87 -14.96 -0.77
N VAL A 166 -18.55 -15.17 -0.88
CA VAL A 166 -17.98 -16.27 -1.69
C VAL A 166 -18.36 -17.63 -1.10
N LYS A 167 -18.34 -17.77 0.23
CA LYS A 167 -18.82 -18.99 0.90
C LYS A 167 -20.31 -19.25 0.61
N GLN A 168 -21.14 -18.21 0.73
CA GLN A 168 -22.56 -18.30 0.42
C GLN A 168 -22.81 -18.67 -1.05
N ASN A 169 -22.00 -18.15 -2.00
CA ASN A 169 -22.09 -18.53 -3.41
C ASN A 169 -21.76 -20.02 -3.64
N ALA A 170 -20.75 -20.56 -2.95
CA ALA A 170 -20.43 -21.98 -3.02
C ALA A 170 -21.56 -22.85 -2.48
N GLU A 171 -22.13 -22.48 -1.33
CA GLU A 171 -23.29 -23.17 -0.74
C GLU A 171 -24.53 -23.09 -1.64
N ASN A 172 -24.82 -21.93 -2.23
CA ASN A 172 -25.93 -21.74 -3.16
C ASN A 172 -25.75 -22.58 -4.43
N ALA A 173 -24.53 -22.67 -4.96
CA ALA A 173 -24.23 -23.51 -6.13
C ALA A 173 -24.47 -25.00 -5.83
N GLU A 174 -24.10 -25.47 -4.64
CA GLU A 174 -24.37 -26.83 -4.20
C GLU A 174 -25.86 -27.11 -4.01
N GLN A 175 -26.60 -26.18 -3.40
CA GLN A 175 -28.06 -26.30 -3.26
C GLN A 175 -28.75 -26.32 -4.63
N ALA A 176 -28.33 -25.44 -5.55
CA ALA A 176 -28.85 -25.41 -6.91
C ALA A 176 -28.51 -26.70 -7.68
N HIS A 177 -27.34 -27.31 -7.44
CA HIS A 177 -27.00 -28.61 -8.01
C HIS A 177 -27.95 -29.72 -7.53
N GLN A 178 -28.26 -29.76 -6.24
CA GLN A 178 -29.19 -30.74 -5.67
C GLN A 178 -30.63 -30.53 -6.17
N LEU A 179 -31.05 -29.27 -6.33
CA LEU A 179 -32.34 -28.93 -6.91
C LEU A 179 -32.43 -29.37 -8.38
N ALA A 180 -31.40 -29.08 -9.17
CA ALA A 180 -31.30 -29.51 -10.56
C ALA A 180 -31.42 -31.04 -10.68
N LYS A 181 -30.76 -31.80 -9.81
CA LYS A 181 -30.91 -33.27 -9.76
C LYS A 181 -32.36 -33.70 -9.53
N THR A 182 -33.06 -33.06 -8.59
CA THR A 182 -34.47 -33.36 -8.30
C THR A 182 -35.38 -33.06 -9.49
N VAL A 183 -35.09 -31.98 -10.23
CA VAL A 183 -35.83 -31.62 -11.45
C VAL A 183 -35.57 -32.65 -12.56
N SER A 184 -34.33 -33.11 -12.73
CA SER A 184 -33.98 -34.17 -13.68
C SER A 184 -34.74 -35.47 -13.38
N ASP A 185 -34.73 -35.91 -12.12
CA ASP A 185 -35.46 -37.12 -11.69
C ASP A 185 -36.97 -36.98 -11.95
N THR A 186 -37.52 -35.76 -11.86
CA THR A 186 -38.93 -35.49 -12.14
C THR A 186 -39.23 -35.51 -13.65
N ALA A 187 -38.33 -34.98 -14.48
CA ALA A 187 -38.44 -35.02 -15.93
C ALA A 187 -38.39 -36.47 -16.45
N ASP A 188 -37.47 -37.29 -15.92
CA ASP A 188 -37.34 -38.71 -16.26
C ASP A 188 -38.63 -39.49 -15.95
N ARG A 189 -39.20 -39.28 -14.75
CA ARG A 189 -40.51 -39.86 -14.38
C ARG A 189 -41.65 -39.35 -15.27
N GLY A 190 -41.60 -38.09 -15.69
CA GLY A 190 -42.54 -37.51 -16.64
C GLY A 190 -42.47 -38.20 -18.00
N SER A 191 -41.26 -38.43 -18.51
CA SER A 191 -41.01 -39.14 -19.77
C SER A 191 -41.51 -40.59 -19.73
N GLU A 192 -41.29 -41.30 -18.62
CA GLU A 192 -41.83 -42.65 -18.40
C GLU A 192 -43.36 -42.67 -18.46
N MET A 193 -44.02 -41.71 -17.80
CA MET A 193 -45.49 -41.60 -17.82
C MET A 193 -46.03 -41.28 -19.21
N VAL A 194 -45.32 -40.45 -19.99
CA VAL A 194 -45.68 -40.17 -21.39
C VAL A 194 -45.57 -41.44 -22.24
N CYS A 195 -44.50 -42.22 -22.08
CA CYS A 195 -44.34 -43.50 -22.77
C CYS A 195 -45.51 -44.46 -22.47
N TYR A 196 -45.93 -44.52 -21.20
CA TYR A 196 -47.09 -45.31 -20.79
C TYR A 196 -48.40 -44.81 -21.42
N VAL A 197 -48.60 -43.49 -21.54
CA VAL A 197 -49.78 -42.92 -22.22
C VAL A 197 -49.79 -43.29 -23.72
N ILE A 198 -48.65 -43.21 -24.40
CA ILE A 198 -48.51 -43.60 -25.81
C ILE A 198 -48.86 -45.09 -26.00
N GLU A 199 -48.36 -45.96 -25.11
CA GLU A 199 -48.70 -47.38 -25.12
C GLU A 199 -50.22 -47.60 -24.98
N LYS A 200 -50.88 -46.92 -24.04
CA LYS A 200 -52.33 -47.04 -23.85
C LYS A 200 -53.13 -46.48 -25.02
N MET A 201 -52.69 -45.41 -25.66
CA MET A 201 -53.32 -44.90 -26.89
C MET A 201 -53.22 -45.92 -28.03
N ARG A 202 -52.10 -46.63 -28.13
CA ARG A 202 -51.92 -47.73 -29.09
C ARG A 202 -52.86 -48.92 -28.79
N ASP A 203 -53.04 -49.29 -27.52
CA ASP A 203 -54.00 -50.32 -27.11
C ASP A 203 -55.46 -49.94 -27.48
N ILE A 204 -55.83 -48.68 -27.26
CA ILE A 204 -57.16 -48.14 -27.60
C ILE A 204 -57.36 -48.11 -29.12
N SER A 205 -56.35 -47.69 -29.89
CA SER A 205 -56.38 -47.71 -31.36
C SER A 205 -56.57 -49.14 -31.88
N GLY A 206 -55.81 -50.11 -31.34
CA GLY A 206 -55.96 -51.53 -31.68
C GLY A 206 -57.36 -52.08 -31.37
N SER A 207 -57.91 -51.72 -30.20
CA SER A 207 -59.27 -52.11 -29.80
C SER A 207 -60.33 -51.49 -30.72
N SER A 208 -60.16 -50.23 -31.10
CA SER A 208 -61.06 -49.49 -32.00
C SER A 208 -61.09 -50.10 -33.40
N ASN A 209 -59.93 -50.50 -33.95
CA ASN A 209 -59.84 -51.21 -35.22
C ASN A 209 -60.60 -52.54 -35.18
N ARG A 210 -60.45 -53.30 -34.09
CA ARG A 210 -61.16 -54.57 -33.90
C ARG A 210 -62.68 -54.38 -33.85
N ILE A 211 -63.15 -53.30 -33.23
CA ILE A 211 -64.58 -52.93 -33.25
C ILE A 211 -65.03 -52.57 -34.67
N ALA A 212 -64.24 -51.82 -35.44
CA ALA A 212 -64.56 -51.47 -36.82
C ALA A 212 -64.72 -52.72 -37.71
N ASP A 213 -63.86 -53.73 -37.53
CA ASP A 213 -63.95 -55.02 -38.22
C ASP A 213 -65.27 -55.75 -37.87
N ILE A 214 -65.62 -55.80 -36.57
CA ILE A 214 -66.88 -56.41 -36.10
C ILE A 214 -68.09 -55.68 -36.70
N LEU A 215 -68.06 -54.34 -36.74
CA LEU A 215 -69.13 -53.54 -37.35
C LEU A 215 -69.25 -53.79 -38.85
N SER A 216 -68.17 -54.11 -39.56
CA SER A 216 -68.22 -54.54 -40.96
C SER A 216 -68.97 -55.87 -41.12
N VAL A 217 -68.72 -56.82 -40.23
CA VAL A 217 -69.44 -58.10 -40.20
C VAL A 217 -70.93 -57.90 -39.88
N ILE A 218 -71.26 -57.07 -38.89
CA ILE A 218 -72.66 -56.79 -38.50
C ILE A 218 -73.44 -56.14 -39.65
N ASP A 219 -72.84 -55.16 -40.32
CA ASP A 219 -73.41 -54.51 -41.52
C ASP A 219 -73.65 -55.53 -42.65
N GLY A 220 -72.70 -56.46 -42.85
CA GLY A 220 -72.85 -57.59 -43.76
C GLY A 220 -74.01 -58.54 -43.38
N ILE A 221 -74.15 -58.88 -42.10
CA ILE A 221 -75.27 -59.71 -41.60
C ILE A 221 -76.60 -58.99 -41.79
N ALA A 222 -76.68 -57.69 -41.48
CA ALA A 222 -77.87 -56.88 -41.67
C ALA A 222 -78.27 -56.82 -43.16
N PHE A 223 -77.30 -56.65 -44.06
CA PHE A 223 -77.53 -56.70 -45.51
C PHE A 223 -78.05 -58.08 -45.96
N GLN A 224 -77.40 -59.17 -45.54
CA GLN A 224 -77.86 -60.54 -45.85
C GLN A 224 -79.28 -60.80 -45.32
N THR A 225 -79.59 -60.37 -44.10
CA THR A 225 -80.91 -60.50 -43.47
C THR A 225 -81.97 -59.71 -44.25
N ASN A 226 -81.63 -58.51 -44.71
CA ASN A 226 -82.50 -57.68 -45.55
C ASN A 226 -82.81 -58.36 -46.89
N ILE A 227 -81.84 -59.01 -47.53
CA ILE A 227 -82.05 -59.79 -48.77
C ILE A 227 -82.90 -61.05 -48.51
N LEU A 228 -82.63 -61.79 -47.43
CA LEU A 228 -83.41 -62.96 -47.01
C LEU A 228 -84.87 -62.60 -46.74
N ALA A 229 -85.10 -61.50 -46.02
CA ALA A 229 -86.42 -60.99 -45.71
C ALA A 229 -87.17 -60.53 -46.97
N LEU A 230 -86.49 -59.86 -47.91
CA LEU A 230 -87.06 -59.51 -49.20
C LEU A 230 -87.49 -60.76 -49.99
N ASN A 231 -86.63 -61.77 -50.07
CA ASN A 231 -86.94 -63.04 -50.74
C ASN A 231 -88.14 -63.73 -50.09
N ALA A 232 -88.22 -63.74 -48.75
CA ALA A 232 -89.34 -64.28 -48.01
C ALA A 232 -90.65 -63.50 -48.25
N SER A 233 -90.60 -62.15 -48.30
CA SER A 233 -91.76 -61.32 -48.66
C SER A 233 -92.26 -61.62 -50.07
N VAL A 234 -91.36 -61.86 -51.03
CA VAL A 234 -91.71 -62.22 -52.41
C VAL A 234 -92.37 -63.59 -52.48
N GLU A 235 -91.82 -64.60 -51.80
CA GLU A 235 -92.41 -65.96 -51.79
C GLU A 235 -93.74 -66.00 -51.02
N ALA A 236 -93.87 -65.20 -49.96
CA ALA A 236 -95.13 -65.03 -49.23
C ALA A 236 -96.22 -64.37 -50.10
N ALA A 237 -95.86 -63.39 -50.94
CA ALA A 237 -96.78 -62.81 -51.92
C ALA A 237 -97.20 -63.83 -52.99
N ARG A 238 -96.29 -64.75 -53.36
CA ARG A 238 -96.54 -65.83 -54.33
C ARG A 238 -97.52 -66.88 -53.80
N ALA A 239 -97.56 -67.12 -52.49
CA ALA A 239 -98.49 -68.04 -51.83
C ALA A 239 -99.92 -67.46 -51.63
N GLY A 240 -100.17 -66.20 -52.04
CA GLY A 240 -101.50 -65.58 -51.98
C GLY A 240 -102.02 -65.38 -50.55
N GLU A 241 -103.30 -65.65 -50.31
CA GLU A 241 -103.94 -65.43 -49.00
C GLU A 241 -103.33 -66.29 -47.87
N GLN A 242 -102.77 -67.46 -48.17
CA GLN A 242 -102.10 -68.32 -47.18
C GLN A 242 -100.75 -67.76 -46.71
N GLY A 243 -100.15 -66.83 -47.48
CA GLY A 243 -98.85 -66.21 -47.18
C GLY A 243 -98.92 -64.88 -46.43
N ARG A 244 -100.12 -64.31 -46.18
CA ARG A 244 -100.26 -62.96 -45.58
C ARG A 244 -99.54 -62.80 -44.25
N GLY A 245 -99.64 -63.79 -43.36
CA GLY A 245 -98.95 -63.77 -42.07
C GLY A 245 -97.42 -63.77 -42.22
N PHE A 246 -96.90 -64.57 -43.15
CA PHE A 246 -95.46 -64.62 -43.45
C PHE A 246 -94.96 -63.34 -44.11
N ALA A 247 -95.77 -62.69 -44.96
CA ALA A 247 -95.39 -61.44 -45.60
C ALA A 247 -95.21 -60.30 -44.57
N VAL A 248 -96.06 -60.24 -43.54
CA VAL A 248 -95.93 -59.26 -42.44
C VAL A 248 -94.66 -59.49 -41.62
N VAL A 249 -94.39 -60.75 -41.25
CA VAL A 249 -93.16 -61.11 -40.51
C VAL A 249 -91.93 -60.78 -41.33
N ALA A 250 -91.92 -61.10 -42.63
CA ALA A 250 -90.82 -60.79 -43.52
C ALA A 250 -90.59 -59.26 -43.66
N GLY A 251 -91.67 -58.47 -43.70
CA GLY A 251 -91.58 -57.01 -43.67
C GLY A 251 -90.98 -56.46 -42.37
N GLU A 252 -91.35 -57.02 -41.22
CA GLU A 252 -90.80 -56.63 -39.91
C GLU A 252 -89.32 -57.00 -39.78
N VAL A 253 -88.93 -58.21 -40.21
CA VAL A 253 -87.53 -58.65 -40.26
C VAL A 253 -86.70 -57.74 -41.16
N ARG A 254 -87.26 -57.31 -42.31
CA ARG A 254 -86.61 -56.37 -43.22
C ARG A 254 -86.39 -55.00 -42.58
N ASN A 255 -87.39 -54.49 -41.86
CA ASN A 255 -87.28 -53.22 -41.12
C ASN A 255 -86.20 -53.31 -40.03
N LEU A 256 -86.20 -54.40 -39.25
CA LEU A 256 -85.19 -54.64 -38.21
C LEU A 256 -83.77 -54.74 -38.79
N ALA A 257 -83.61 -55.37 -39.95
CA ALA A 257 -82.34 -55.44 -40.66
C ALA A 257 -81.86 -54.05 -41.11
N SER A 258 -82.74 -53.21 -41.67
CA SER A 258 -82.42 -51.83 -42.04
C SER A 258 -82.00 -50.99 -40.82
N ARG A 259 -82.73 -51.10 -39.71
CA ARG A 259 -82.40 -50.41 -38.45
C ARG A 259 -81.06 -50.86 -37.88
N SER A 260 -80.73 -52.15 -38.00
CA SER A 260 -79.45 -52.70 -37.55
C SER A 260 -78.28 -52.16 -38.39
N ALA A 261 -78.45 -52.05 -39.72
CA ALA A 261 -77.46 -51.46 -40.61
C ALA A 261 -77.22 -49.97 -40.31
N GLU A 262 -78.29 -49.21 -40.06
CA GLU A 262 -78.21 -47.80 -39.70
C GLU A 262 -77.47 -47.60 -38.37
N ALA A 263 -77.82 -48.38 -37.34
CA ALA A 263 -77.11 -48.36 -36.05
C ALA A 263 -75.63 -48.75 -36.20
N ALA A 264 -75.32 -49.78 -37.01
CA ALA A 264 -73.93 -50.17 -37.27
C ALA A 264 -73.13 -49.04 -37.94
N LYS A 265 -73.75 -48.27 -38.84
CA LYS A 265 -73.14 -47.11 -39.51
C LYS A 265 -72.92 -45.94 -38.55
N GLU A 266 -73.86 -45.66 -37.66
CA GLU A 266 -73.67 -44.64 -36.61
C GLU A 266 -72.52 -44.99 -35.68
N ILE A 267 -72.46 -46.23 -35.20
CA ILE A 267 -71.34 -46.69 -34.34
C ILE A 267 -70.02 -46.62 -35.11
N ARG A 268 -69.98 -47.00 -36.40
CA ARG A 268 -68.78 -46.89 -37.24
C ARG A 268 -68.27 -45.44 -37.32
N THR A 269 -69.19 -44.47 -37.41
CA THR A 269 -68.84 -43.04 -37.42
C THR A 269 -68.22 -42.61 -36.09
N LEU A 270 -68.79 -43.04 -34.96
CA LEU A 270 -68.25 -42.76 -33.62
C LEU A 270 -66.87 -43.40 -33.39
N ILE A 271 -66.66 -44.62 -33.88
CA ILE A 271 -65.36 -45.32 -33.82
C ILE A 271 -64.32 -44.60 -34.69
N SER A 272 -64.69 -44.13 -35.89
CA SER A 272 -63.80 -43.34 -36.73
C SER A 272 -63.39 -42.02 -36.08
N ALA A 273 -64.33 -41.33 -35.41
CA ALA A 273 -64.03 -40.13 -34.63
C ALA A 273 -63.09 -40.43 -33.45
N SER A 274 -63.34 -41.54 -32.74
CA SER A 274 -62.48 -42.00 -31.64
C SER A 274 -61.05 -42.27 -32.11
N HIS A 275 -60.88 -42.87 -33.30
CA HIS A 275 -59.55 -43.08 -33.89
C HIS A 275 -58.82 -41.76 -34.16
N SER A 276 -59.53 -40.72 -34.63
CA SER A 276 -58.92 -39.40 -34.83
C SER A 276 -58.44 -38.79 -33.50
N HIS A 277 -59.26 -38.85 -32.45
CA HIS A 277 -58.91 -38.32 -31.14
C HIS A 277 -57.75 -39.07 -30.48
N VAL A 278 -57.69 -40.40 -30.62
CA VAL A 278 -56.57 -41.21 -30.12
C VAL A 278 -55.27 -40.85 -30.85
N ARG A 279 -55.32 -40.62 -32.16
CA ARG A 279 -54.16 -40.18 -32.94
C ARG A 279 -53.66 -38.81 -32.49
N GLU A 280 -54.56 -37.83 -32.36
CA GLU A 280 -54.20 -36.51 -31.81
C GLU A 280 -53.63 -36.60 -30.40
N GLY A 281 -54.22 -37.43 -29.53
CA GLY A 281 -53.72 -37.67 -28.17
C GLY A 281 -52.32 -38.30 -28.15
N SER A 282 -52.05 -39.23 -29.07
CA SER A 282 -50.72 -39.84 -29.24
C SER A 282 -49.69 -38.81 -29.74
N ASP A 283 -50.06 -37.95 -30.68
CA ASP A 283 -49.18 -36.91 -31.22
C ASP A 283 -48.83 -35.87 -30.14
N LEU A 284 -49.82 -35.46 -29.33
CA LEU A 284 -49.60 -34.56 -28.19
C LEU A 284 -48.74 -35.19 -27.09
N ALA A 285 -48.94 -36.48 -26.80
CA ALA A 285 -48.11 -37.20 -25.85
C ALA A 285 -46.65 -37.27 -26.32
N LEU A 286 -46.42 -37.55 -27.62
CA LEU A 286 -45.08 -37.56 -28.20
C LEU A 286 -44.36 -36.21 -28.00
N GLN A 287 -45.03 -35.10 -28.32
CA GLN A 287 -44.48 -33.74 -28.13
C GLN A 287 -44.19 -33.43 -26.65
N ALA A 288 -45.06 -33.89 -25.73
CA ALA A 288 -44.81 -33.75 -24.31
C ALA A 288 -43.56 -34.54 -23.87
N GLY A 289 -43.32 -35.72 -24.45
CA GLY A 289 -42.11 -36.51 -24.23
C GLY A 289 -40.85 -35.79 -24.70
N GLU A 290 -40.86 -35.25 -25.92
CA GLU A 290 -39.75 -34.43 -26.46
C GLU A 290 -39.45 -33.23 -25.55
N THR A 291 -40.48 -32.58 -25.02
CA THR A 291 -40.32 -31.44 -24.08
C THR A 291 -39.67 -31.88 -22.76
N MET A 292 -39.99 -33.07 -22.25
CA MET A 292 -39.33 -33.61 -21.04
C MET A 292 -37.84 -33.88 -21.30
N ASP A 293 -37.48 -34.42 -22.47
CA ASP A 293 -36.09 -34.65 -22.86
C ASP A 293 -35.31 -33.33 -23.00
N GLU A 294 -35.93 -32.28 -23.55
CA GLU A 294 -35.35 -30.94 -23.60
C GLU A 294 -35.08 -30.37 -22.20
N ILE A 295 -36.03 -30.53 -21.27
CA ILE A 295 -35.87 -30.11 -19.87
C ILE A 295 -34.69 -30.85 -19.22
N ALA A 296 -34.59 -32.17 -19.39
CA ALA A 296 -33.48 -32.95 -18.85
C ALA A 296 -32.12 -32.46 -19.37
N ASN A 297 -32.03 -32.15 -20.67
CA ASN A 297 -30.82 -31.61 -21.29
C ASN A 297 -30.42 -30.23 -20.72
N GLU A 298 -31.36 -29.32 -20.53
CA GLU A 298 -31.08 -28.00 -19.94
C GLU A 298 -30.69 -28.10 -18.45
N VAL A 299 -31.29 -29.02 -17.71
CA VAL A 299 -30.92 -29.31 -16.31
C VAL A 299 -29.49 -29.87 -16.20
N MET A 300 -29.06 -30.70 -17.16
CA MET A 300 -27.66 -31.14 -17.22
C MET A 300 -26.71 -29.97 -17.48
N ARG A 301 -27.07 -29.03 -18.36
CA ARG A 301 -26.30 -27.79 -18.57
C ARG A 301 -26.20 -26.97 -17.30
N MET A 302 -27.32 -26.76 -16.59
CA MET A 302 -27.36 -26.04 -15.32
C MET A 302 -26.46 -26.70 -14.27
N THR A 303 -26.49 -28.03 -14.17
CA THR A 303 -25.62 -28.81 -13.27
C THR A 303 -24.14 -28.57 -13.55
N ARG A 304 -23.73 -28.52 -14.82
CA ARG A 304 -22.35 -28.21 -15.20
C ARG A 304 -21.96 -26.79 -14.76
N LEU A 305 -22.81 -25.80 -15.01
CA LEU A 305 -22.57 -24.41 -14.62
C LEU A 305 -22.45 -24.25 -13.10
N MET A 306 -23.30 -24.93 -12.32
CA MET A 306 -23.20 -24.89 -10.85
C MET A 306 -21.88 -25.47 -10.35
N ARG A 307 -21.38 -26.56 -10.96
CA ARG A 307 -20.07 -27.12 -10.64
C ARG A 307 -18.92 -26.15 -10.96
N GLU A 308 -19.00 -25.44 -12.07
CA GLU A 308 -18.03 -24.40 -12.45
C GLU A 308 -18.05 -23.23 -11.44
N ILE A 309 -19.23 -22.78 -11.00
CA ILE A 309 -19.38 -21.73 -9.99
C ILE A 309 -18.82 -22.17 -8.64
N ALA A 310 -19.10 -23.40 -8.21
CA ALA A 310 -18.56 -23.94 -6.95
C ALA A 310 -17.02 -24.01 -6.99
N SER A 311 -16.45 -24.49 -8.11
CA SER A 311 -15.00 -24.51 -8.29
C SER A 311 -14.38 -23.11 -8.31
N ALA A 312 -15.01 -22.16 -9.00
CA ALA A 312 -14.55 -20.77 -9.06
C ALA A 312 -14.62 -20.10 -7.68
N SER A 313 -15.68 -20.36 -6.92
CA SER A 313 -15.86 -19.84 -5.55
C SER A 313 -14.80 -20.41 -4.60
N GLN A 314 -14.44 -21.69 -4.74
CA GLN A 314 -13.36 -22.29 -3.95
C GLN A 314 -12.00 -21.63 -4.26
N GLU A 315 -11.71 -21.34 -5.52
CA GLU A 315 -10.47 -20.66 -5.91
C GLU A 315 -10.46 -19.20 -5.44
N GLN A 316 -11.60 -18.49 -5.52
CA GLN A 316 -11.76 -17.16 -4.95
C GLN A 316 -11.51 -17.16 -3.44
N SER A 317 -12.02 -18.16 -2.70
CA SER A 317 -11.78 -18.29 -1.26
C SER A 317 -10.29 -18.43 -0.93
N ARG A 318 -9.55 -19.23 -1.71
CA ARG A 318 -8.09 -19.36 -1.57
C ARG A 318 -7.36 -18.05 -1.90
N GLY A 319 -7.79 -17.34 -2.95
CA GLY A 319 -7.25 -16.02 -3.30
C GLY A 319 -7.47 -14.99 -2.20
N ILE A 320 -8.66 -14.98 -1.59
CA ILE A 320 -9.01 -14.12 -0.46
C ILE A 320 -8.13 -14.42 0.76
N GLU A 321 -7.85 -15.68 1.06
CA GLU A 321 -6.94 -16.07 2.15
C GLU A 321 -5.52 -15.52 1.93
N GLN A 322 -5.00 -15.58 0.70
CA GLN A 322 -3.70 -14.99 0.38
C GLN A 322 -3.67 -13.47 0.55
N VAL A 323 -4.74 -12.79 0.13
CA VAL A 323 -4.84 -11.33 0.34
C VAL A 323 -4.96 -11.00 1.83
N ASN A 324 -5.64 -11.83 2.63
CA ASN A 324 -5.72 -11.65 4.08
C ASN A 324 -4.33 -11.72 4.74
N ILE A 325 -3.49 -12.69 4.34
CA ILE A 325 -2.08 -12.77 4.78
C ILE A 325 -1.32 -11.48 4.40
N ALA A 326 -1.51 -10.98 3.16
CA ALA A 326 -0.86 -9.76 2.73
C ALA A 326 -1.31 -8.52 3.53
N VAL A 327 -2.60 -8.40 3.85
CA VAL A 327 -3.16 -7.33 4.69
C VAL A 327 -2.57 -7.40 6.10
N SER A 328 -2.45 -8.60 6.68
CA SER A 328 -1.81 -8.79 8.00
C SER A 328 -0.34 -8.37 7.99
N GLN A 329 0.41 -8.67 6.93
CA GLN A 329 1.81 -8.23 6.79
C GLN A 329 1.93 -6.71 6.60
N MET A 330 0.97 -6.09 5.89
CA MET A 330 0.90 -4.64 5.77
C MET A 330 0.59 -3.96 7.10
N ASP A 331 -0.27 -4.56 7.93
CA ASP A 331 -0.55 -4.07 9.28
C ASP A 331 0.71 -4.12 10.17
N GLU A 332 1.46 -5.23 10.14
CA GLU A 332 2.74 -5.33 10.84
C GLU A 332 3.71 -4.23 10.38
N THR A 333 3.78 -3.96 9.08
CA THR A 333 4.62 -2.89 8.52
C THR A 333 4.14 -1.50 8.98
N ALA A 334 2.83 -1.27 9.06
CA ALA A 334 2.28 -0.01 9.57
C ALA A 334 2.64 0.19 11.05
N GLN A 335 2.56 -0.86 11.87
CA GLN A 335 2.99 -0.82 13.26
C GLN A 335 4.50 -0.55 13.41
N GLN A 336 5.33 -1.21 12.59
CA GLN A 336 6.77 -0.94 12.54
C GLN A 336 7.08 0.50 12.13
N ASN A 337 6.36 1.04 11.15
CA ASN A 337 6.49 2.45 10.75
C ASN A 337 6.10 3.40 11.89
N ALA A 338 5.04 3.10 12.65
CA ALA A 338 4.67 3.90 13.82
C ALA A 338 5.78 3.89 14.89
N ALA A 339 6.40 2.73 15.15
CA ALA A 339 7.54 2.63 16.05
C ALA A 339 8.76 3.42 15.53
N LEU A 340 9.06 3.31 14.24
CA LEU A 340 10.15 4.05 13.59
C LEU A 340 9.92 5.56 13.63
N VAL A 341 8.68 6.03 13.45
CA VAL A 341 8.31 7.44 13.59
C VAL A 341 8.59 7.94 15.01
N GLN A 342 8.24 7.16 16.03
CA GLN A 342 8.53 7.52 17.43
C GLN A 342 10.04 7.60 17.70
N GLN A 343 10.79 6.59 17.27
CA GLN A 343 12.24 6.55 17.43
C GLN A 343 12.93 7.70 16.67
N SER A 344 12.54 7.93 15.42
CA SER A 344 13.05 9.01 14.58
C SER A 344 12.74 10.37 15.21
N SER A 345 11.54 10.56 15.76
CA SER A 345 11.16 11.82 16.40
C SER A 345 11.99 12.11 17.66
N ALA A 346 12.30 11.07 18.45
CA ALA A 346 13.20 11.19 19.59
C ALA A 346 14.63 11.54 19.16
N ALA A 347 15.16 10.88 18.12
CA ALA A 347 16.49 11.15 17.59
C ALA A 347 16.61 12.59 17.04
N THR A 348 15.61 13.03 16.26
CA THR A 348 15.56 14.39 15.72
C THR A 348 15.50 15.46 16.81
N ARG A 349 14.73 15.23 17.87
CA ARG A 349 14.70 16.14 19.03
C ARG A 349 16.05 16.23 19.74
N SER A 350 16.77 15.10 19.85
CA SER A 350 18.12 15.11 20.41
C SER A 350 19.12 15.88 19.53
N LEU A 351 19.00 15.80 18.20
CA LEU A 351 19.82 16.60 17.28
C LEU A 351 19.53 18.10 17.40
N GLU A 352 18.26 18.48 17.54
CA GLU A 352 17.85 19.86 17.81
C GLU A 352 18.45 20.39 19.11
N GLU A 353 18.37 19.62 20.20
CA GLU A 353 18.95 19.98 21.51
C GLU A 353 20.49 20.09 21.46
N GLN A 354 21.17 19.14 20.80
CA GLN A 354 22.62 19.19 20.60
C GLN A 354 23.05 20.38 19.77
N SER A 355 22.29 20.72 18.72
CA SER A 355 22.52 21.90 17.90
C SER A 355 22.39 23.19 18.71
N HIS A 356 21.31 23.32 19.49
CA HIS A 356 21.10 24.47 20.36
C HIS A 356 22.26 24.61 21.37
N THR A 357 22.68 23.51 21.98
CA THR A 357 23.83 23.48 22.91
C THR A 357 25.13 23.92 22.22
N LEU A 358 25.40 23.45 21.00
CA LEU A 358 26.57 23.86 20.22
C LEU A 358 26.56 25.36 19.92
N LEU A 359 25.40 25.90 19.51
CA LEU A 359 25.23 27.32 19.23
C LEU A 359 25.41 28.17 20.49
N GLU A 360 24.89 27.72 21.64
CA GLU A 360 25.04 28.38 22.93
C GLU A 360 26.50 28.40 23.41
N VAL A 361 27.21 27.27 23.34
CA VAL A 361 28.64 27.20 23.69
C VAL A 361 29.47 28.09 22.78
N MET A 362 29.14 28.14 21.49
CA MET A 362 29.82 29.04 20.55
C MET A 362 29.41 30.51 20.73
N ALA A 363 28.29 30.84 21.38
CA ALA A 363 27.80 32.20 21.57
C ALA A 363 28.74 33.07 22.44
N VAL A 364 29.51 32.44 23.33
CA VAL A 364 30.53 33.10 24.16
C VAL A 364 31.58 33.81 23.31
N PHE A 365 31.89 33.28 22.12
CA PHE A 365 32.89 33.87 21.23
C PHE A 365 32.31 35.05 20.43
N LYS A 366 32.82 36.26 20.64
CA LYS A 366 32.45 37.45 19.85
C LYS A 366 33.23 37.45 18.55
N LEU A 367 32.51 37.32 17.44
CA LEU A 367 33.06 37.45 16.10
C LEU A 367 32.83 38.87 15.59
N GLN A 368 33.65 39.32 14.65
CA GLN A 368 33.38 40.55 13.93
C GLN A 368 32.09 40.38 13.12
N THR A 369 31.04 41.09 13.48
CA THR A 369 29.88 41.29 12.61
C THR A 369 30.34 42.03 11.36
N ALA A 370 30.03 41.45 10.21
CA ALA A 370 30.34 42.01 8.90
C ALA A 370 29.66 43.36 8.68
#